data_AF-A0A9D1K0G2-F1
#
_entry.id   AF-A0A9D1K0G2-F1
#
_cell.length_a   1.000
_cell.length_b   1.000
_cell.length_c   1.000
_cell.angle_alpha   90.00
_cell.angle_beta   90.00
_cell.angle_gamma   90.00
#
_symmetry.space_group_name_H-M   'P 1'
#
loop_
_entity.id
_entity.type
_entity.pdbx_description
1 polymer ?
#
loop_
_entity_poly.entity_id
_entity_poly.type
_entity_poly.pdbx_seq_one_letter_code
_entity_poly.pdbx_strand_id
1 'polypeptide(L)'
;MYDNICRHYPQHKIVAANSVCKTPWICKRIFESSRILTSAYTRPKNKSGNHPWHTHAYDEYLDDMICPEYKILHDATTNREYKSRSYLCKGCPARAMCTQSAKCEKTVIRHIWQNLLEIAEDIRHTPQYRNSYKLRQQTLCFCAICQTILSFSTG
;
A
#
# COMPACT_ATOMS: atom_id res chain seq x y z
N MET A 1 -13.65 3.77 -17.17
CA MET A 1 -14.47 2.77 -16.46
C MET A 1 -14.96 3.28 -15.10
N TYR A 2 -14.06 3.63 -14.17
CA TYR A 2 -14.45 4.19 -12.86
C TYR A 2 -15.40 5.39 -12.96
N ASP A 3 -15.04 6.39 -13.77
CA ASP A 3 -15.83 7.62 -13.89
C ASP A 3 -17.25 7.38 -14.42
N ASN A 4 -17.48 6.34 -15.23
CA ASN A 4 -18.82 5.99 -15.71
C ASN A 4 -19.69 5.43 -14.57
N ILE A 5 -19.13 4.64 -13.67
CA ILE A 5 -19.85 4.11 -12.50
C ILE A 5 -20.18 5.22 -11.52
N CYS A 6 -19.26 6.18 -11.37
CA CYS A 6 -19.47 7.39 -10.58
C CYS A 6 -20.66 8.21 -11.09
N ARG A 7 -20.84 8.28 -12.41
CA ARG A 7 -21.98 8.97 -13.03
C ARG A 7 -23.30 8.21 -12.85
N HIS A 8 -23.28 6.89 -13.02
CA HIS A 8 -24.51 6.09 -12.91
C HIS A 8 -24.99 5.89 -11.47
N TYR A 9 -24.08 5.87 -10.50
CA TYR A 9 -24.40 5.62 -9.09
C TYR A 9 -23.76 6.68 -8.19
N PRO A 10 -24.18 7.95 -8.21
CA PRO A 10 -23.49 9.00 -7.45
C PRO A 10 -23.47 8.77 -5.93
N GLN A 11 -24.47 8.04 -5.40
CA GLN A 11 -24.63 7.80 -3.95
C GLN A 11 -23.69 6.74 -3.36
N HIS A 12 -22.94 5.99 -4.18
CA HIS A 12 -22.08 4.93 -3.65
C HIS A 12 -20.90 5.51 -2.87
N LYS A 13 -20.76 5.07 -1.61
CA LYS A 13 -19.68 5.50 -0.70
C LYS A 13 -18.54 4.47 -0.58
N ILE A 14 -18.82 3.21 -0.86
CA ILE A 14 -17.90 2.08 -0.66
C ILE A 14 -17.61 1.41 -2.01
N VAL A 15 -16.34 1.21 -2.32
CA VAL A 15 -15.86 0.53 -3.53
C VAL A 15 -15.12 -0.74 -3.11
N ALA A 16 -15.68 -1.91 -3.41
CA ALA A 16 -15.08 -3.20 -3.06
C ALA A 16 -14.31 -3.79 -4.24
N ALA A 17 -12.98 -3.77 -4.23
CA ALA A 17 -12.16 -4.12 -5.39
C ALA A 17 -11.19 -5.30 -5.14
N ASN A 18 -10.71 -5.92 -6.22
CA ASN A 18 -9.65 -6.94 -6.12
C ASN A 18 -8.33 -6.32 -5.63
N SER A 19 -7.43 -7.15 -5.11
CA SER A 19 -6.07 -6.73 -4.71
C SER A 19 -5.30 -6.04 -5.85
N VAL A 20 -5.57 -6.40 -7.11
CA VAL A 20 -4.99 -5.77 -8.30
C VAL A 20 -5.34 -4.28 -8.41
N CYS A 21 -6.49 -3.87 -7.88
CA CYS A 21 -6.90 -2.46 -7.87
C CYS A 21 -6.18 -1.64 -6.79
N LYS A 22 -5.39 -2.27 -5.91
CA LYS A 22 -4.64 -1.61 -4.83
C LYS A 22 -3.34 -1.00 -5.38
N THR A 23 -3.45 -0.19 -6.42
CA THR A 23 -2.33 0.59 -6.98
C THR A 23 -2.40 2.04 -6.51
N PRO A 24 -1.26 2.74 -6.40
CA PRO A 24 -1.23 4.12 -5.93
C PRO A 24 -2.21 5.06 -6.66
N TRP A 25 -2.26 4.97 -7.99
CA TRP A 25 -3.10 5.86 -8.82
C TRP A 25 -4.60 5.61 -8.62
N ILE A 26 -5.01 4.35 -8.53
CA ILE A 26 -6.42 4.00 -8.28
C ILE A 26 -6.84 4.44 -6.88
N CYS A 27 -6.00 4.21 -5.87
CA CYS A 27 -6.29 4.66 -4.51
C CYS A 27 -6.46 6.17 -4.46
N LYS A 28 -5.53 6.92 -5.06
CA LYS A 28 -5.64 8.39 -5.18
C LYS A 28 -6.98 8.80 -5.79
N ARG A 29 -7.35 8.26 -6.94
CA ARG A 29 -8.60 8.59 -7.63
C ARG A 29 -9.84 8.32 -6.77
N ILE A 30 -9.87 7.22 -6.03
CA ILE A 30 -11.00 6.85 -5.18
C ILE A 30 -11.09 7.76 -3.96
N PHE A 31 -9.97 8.02 -3.27
CA PHE A 31 -9.94 8.89 -2.10
C PHE A 31 -10.22 10.35 -2.45
N GLU A 32 -9.75 10.86 -3.60
CA GLU A 32 -10.10 12.19 -4.11
C GLU A 32 -11.62 12.36 -4.32
N SER A 33 -12.32 11.28 -4.68
CA SER A 33 -13.78 11.29 -4.81
C SER A 33 -14.52 11.18 -3.46
N SER A 34 -13.80 11.27 -2.32
CA SER A 34 -14.34 11.10 -0.96
C SER A 34 -15.02 9.76 -0.73
N ARG A 35 -14.49 8.69 -1.35
CA ARG A 35 -15.00 7.31 -1.22
C ARG A 35 -14.02 6.40 -0.53
N ILE A 36 -14.54 5.31 0.00
CA ILE A 36 -13.80 4.31 0.76
C ILE A 36 -13.50 3.11 -0.14
N LEU A 37 -12.22 2.74 -0.25
CA LEU A 37 -11.78 1.55 -0.96
C LEU A 37 -11.63 0.38 0.02
N THR A 38 -12.35 -0.71 -0.24
CA THR A 38 -12.19 -1.97 0.47
C THR A 38 -11.60 -3.01 -0.49
N SER A 39 -10.45 -3.59 -0.14
CA SER A 39 -9.77 -4.52 -1.05
C SER A 39 -9.47 -5.89 -0.45
N ALA A 40 -9.26 -6.86 -1.35
CA ALA A 40 -8.68 -8.14 -1.01
C ALA A 40 -7.29 -7.98 -0.38
N TYR A 41 -6.83 -9.04 0.30
CA TYR A 41 -5.50 -9.06 0.91
C TYR A 41 -4.46 -9.05 -0.19
N THR A 42 -3.45 -8.20 -0.06
CA THR A 42 -2.27 -8.28 -0.90
C THR A 42 -1.14 -8.84 -0.06
N ARG A 43 -0.69 -10.06 -0.41
CA ARG A 43 0.46 -10.67 0.25
C ARG A 43 1.69 -9.77 0.05
N PRO A 44 2.40 -9.35 1.12
CA PRO A 44 3.63 -8.57 0.98
C PRO A 44 4.68 -9.38 0.24
N LYS A 45 5.33 -8.76 -0.75
CA LYS A 45 6.35 -9.39 -1.60
C LYS A 45 7.76 -9.25 -0.99
N ASN A 46 7.91 -9.50 0.31
CA ASN A 46 9.21 -9.47 0.96
C ASN A 46 9.89 -10.84 0.88
N LYS A 47 11.23 -10.85 0.83
CA LYS A 47 12.00 -12.09 1.00
C LYS A 47 11.68 -12.67 2.39
N SER A 48 11.51 -13.99 2.45
CA SER A 48 11.30 -14.69 3.72
C SER A 48 12.47 -14.42 4.66
N GLY A 49 12.19 -14.10 5.93
CA GLY A 49 13.20 -13.78 6.94
C GLY A 49 13.62 -12.31 7.02
N ASN A 50 13.17 -11.46 6.10
CA ASN A 50 13.40 -10.01 6.22
C ASN A 50 12.32 -9.35 7.09
N HIS A 51 12.68 -8.22 7.71
CA HIS A 51 11.68 -7.38 8.37
C HIS A 51 10.58 -6.98 7.37
N PRO A 52 9.30 -7.11 7.75
CA PRO A 52 8.22 -6.66 6.91
C PRO A 52 8.28 -5.13 6.76
N TRP A 53 7.71 -4.61 5.68
CA TRP A 53 7.79 -3.18 5.39
C TRP A 53 7.13 -2.33 6.47
N HIS A 54 6.03 -2.81 7.06
CA HIS A 54 5.24 -2.13 8.10
C HIS A 54 5.97 -1.98 9.45
N THR A 55 7.14 -2.60 9.66
CA THR A 55 7.93 -2.34 10.88
C THR A 55 8.73 -1.05 10.78
N HIS A 56 8.80 -0.44 9.60
CA HIS A 56 9.42 0.87 9.44
C HIS A 56 8.33 1.92 9.62
N ALA A 57 8.47 2.76 10.63
CA ALA A 57 7.55 3.85 10.88
C ALA A 57 8.00 5.08 10.09
N TYR A 58 7.06 5.91 9.68
CA TYR A 58 7.34 7.18 9.03
C TYR A 58 6.93 8.31 9.93
N ASP A 59 7.83 9.28 10.07
CA ASP A 59 7.56 10.52 10.77
C ASP A 59 7.19 11.60 9.76
N GLU A 60 5.93 12.04 9.77
CA GLU A 60 5.43 13.09 8.88
C GLU A 60 5.99 14.48 9.26
N TYR A 61 6.40 14.69 10.51
CA TYR A 61 6.90 15.99 10.99
C TYR A 61 8.35 16.24 10.57
N LEU A 62 9.18 15.20 10.65
CA LEU A 62 10.61 15.28 10.29
C LEU A 62 10.91 14.85 8.85
N ASP A 63 9.93 14.26 8.15
CA ASP A 63 10.12 13.58 6.86
C ASP A 63 11.27 12.56 6.94
N ASP A 64 11.23 11.71 7.96
CA ASP A 64 12.26 10.71 8.25
C ASP A 64 11.61 9.32 8.41
N MET A 65 12.34 8.27 8.04
CA MET A 65 11.89 6.89 8.24
C MET A 65 12.60 6.28 9.46
N ILE A 66 11.85 5.67 10.37
CA ILE A 66 12.36 5.04 11.59
C ILE A 66 12.40 3.53 11.38
N CYS A 67 13.55 2.92 11.65
CA CYS A 67 13.74 1.48 11.58
C CYS A 67 13.21 0.74 12.83
N PRO A 68 13.05 -0.59 12.81
CA PRO A 68 12.59 -1.35 13.98
C PRO A 68 13.52 -1.25 15.20
N GLU A 69 14.79 -0.88 15.00
CA GLU A 69 15.79 -0.62 16.06
C GLU A 69 15.83 0.86 16.48
N TYR A 70 14.79 1.63 16.16
CA TYR A 70 14.65 3.05 16.49
C TYR A 70 15.80 3.94 15.96
N LYS A 71 16.40 3.56 14.83
CA LYS A 71 17.37 4.40 14.11
C LYS A 71 16.71 5.11 12.94
N ILE A 72 17.11 6.35 12.75
CA ILE A 72 16.58 7.22 11.69
C ILE A 72 17.28 6.91 10.37
N LEU A 73 16.47 6.79 9.32
CA LEU A 73 16.89 6.77 7.92
C LEU A 73 16.54 8.13 7.34
N HIS A 74 17.57 8.86 6.93
CA HIS A 74 17.41 10.19 6.34
C HIS A 74 17.07 10.09 4.87
N ASP A 75 16.32 11.07 4.39
CA ASP A 75 16.13 11.24 2.96
C ASP A 75 17.48 11.55 2.27
N ALA A 76 17.75 10.82 1.20
CA ALA A 76 19.00 10.88 0.45
C ALA A 76 18.84 11.54 -0.92
N THR A 77 17.61 11.62 -1.43
CA THR A 77 17.33 12.08 -2.80
C THR A 77 15.99 12.78 -2.82
N THR A 78 15.79 13.80 -3.66
CA THR A 78 14.49 14.48 -3.87
C THR A 78 13.33 13.52 -4.24
N ASN A 79 13.63 12.27 -4.60
CA ASN A 79 12.67 11.22 -4.94
C ASN A 79 12.17 10.38 -3.75
N ARG A 80 12.26 10.88 -2.50
CA ARG A 80 11.81 10.19 -1.27
C ARG A 80 12.47 8.82 -1.08
N GLU A 81 13.80 8.85 -1.09
CA GLU A 81 14.64 7.68 -0.90
C GLU A 81 15.35 7.75 0.45
N TYR A 82 14.89 6.98 1.41
CA TYR A 82 15.44 6.99 2.76
C TYR A 82 16.59 5.98 2.89
N LYS A 83 17.75 6.45 3.35
CA LYS A 83 18.96 5.62 3.51
C LYS A 83 19.42 5.58 4.96
N SER A 84 19.75 4.38 5.43
CA SER A 84 20.41 4.19 6.72
C SER A 84 21.91 4.51 6.62
N ARG A 85 22.51 4.99 7.71
CA ARG A 85 23.96 5.17 7.78
C ARG A 85 24.68 3.84 7.98
N SER A 86 25.62 3.50 7.09
CA SER A 86 26.33 2.21 7.09
C SER A 86 27.02 1.88 8.42
N TYR A 87 27.64 2.87 9.07
CA TYR A 87 28.34 2.66 10.34
C TYR A 87 27.42 2.27 11.50
N LEU A 88 26.16 2.72 11.50
CA LEU A 88 25.16 2.31 12.49
C LEU A 88 24.71 0.86 12.24
N CYS A 89 24.53 0.49 10.97
CA CYS A 89 24.06 -0.83 10.58
C CYS A 89 25.14 -1.91 10.63
N LYS A 90 26.44 -1.56 10.60
CA LYS A 90 27.54 -2.52 10.70
C LYS A 90 27.50 -3.35 11.99
N GLY A 91 27.16 -2.73 13.12
CA GLY A 91 27.05 -3.38 14.44
C GLY A 91 25.63 -3.77 14.85
N CYS A 92 24.65 -3.65 13.94
CA CYS A 92 23.25 -3.88 14.28
C CYS A 92 22.95 -5.40 14.38
N PRO A 93 22.31 -5.88 15.48
CA PRO A 93 21.97 -7.29 15.63
C PRO A 93 20.94 -7.74 14.58
N ALA A 94 20.02 -6.86 14.20
CA ALA A 94 19.00 -7.11 13.19
C ALA A 94 19.49 -6.92 11.74
N ARG A 95 20.80 -6.74 11.50
CA ARG A 95 21.34 -6.49 10.15
C ARG A 95 20.93 -7.57 9.16
N ALA A 96 21.04 -8.84 9.55
CA ALA A 96 20.73 -9.99 8.72
C ALA A 96 19.28 -9.99 8.19
N MET A 97 18.35 -9.43 8.97
CA MET A 97 16.93 -9.30 8.62
C MET A 97 16.60 -7.97 7.91
N CYS A 98 17.43 -6.94 8.08
CA CYS A 98 17.22 -5.62 7.48
C CYS A 98 17.81 -5.52 6.06
N THR A 99 19.10 -5.85 5.90
CA THR A 99 19.87 -5.60 4.68
C THR A 99 21.01 -6.60 4.53
N GLN A 100 21.16 -7.13 3.31
CA GLN A 100 22.26 -8.00 2.89
C GLN A 100 23.20 -7.28 1.92
N SER A 101 23.12 -5.94 1.84
CA SER A 101 23.97 -5.17 0.94
C SER A 101 25.42 -5.19 1.44
N ALA A 102 26.39 -5.26 0.52
CA ALA A 102 27.82 -5.24 0.88
C ALA A 102 28.21 -3.95 1.63
N LYS A 103 27.53 -2.84 1.34
CA LYS A 103 27.72 -1.55 2.01
C LYS A 103 27.11 -1.48 3.41
N CYS A 104 26.35 -2.50 3.84
CA CYS A 104 25.58 -2.49 5.09
C CYS A 104 24.58 -1.33 5.17
N GLU A 105 24.01 -0.93 4.03
CA GLU A 105 23.04 0.16 3.93
C GLU A 105 21.67 -0.41 3.58
N LYS A 106 20.65 0.09 4.26
CA LYS A 106 19.23 -0.13 3.98
C LYS A 106 18.71 1.10 3.24
N THR A 107 18.14 0.86 2.07
CA THR A 107 17.39 1.87 1.32
C THR A 107 15.91 1.50 1.37
N VAL A 108 15.07 2.48 1.66
CA VAL A 108 13.61 2.36 1.61
C VAL A 108 13.09 3.45 0.68
N ILE A 109 12.32 3.05 -0.32
CA ILE A 109 11.70 3.98 -1.27
C ILE A 109 10.24 4.11 -0.87
N ARG A 110 9.77 5.33 -0.64
CA ARG A 110 8.36 5.61 -0.33
C ARG A 110 7.70 6.27 -1.52
N HIS A 111 6.61 5.69 -2.00
CA HIS A 111 5.79 6.35 -3.01
C HIS A 111 5.00 7.52 -2.39
N ILE A 112 4.73 8.58 -3.15
CA ILE A 112 3.99 9.77 -2.66
C ILE A 112 2.62 9.39 -2.08
N TRP A 113 1.95 8.44 -2.73
CA TRP A 113 0.63 7.92 -2.33
C TRP A 113 0.69 6.64 -1.47
N GLN A 114 1.83 6.36 -0.83
CA GLN A 114 1.98 5.19 0.05
C GLN A 114 0.99 5.26 1.23
N ASN A 115 0.76 6.45 1.80
CA ASN A 115 -0.19 6.66 2.90
C ASN A 115 -1.61 6.21 2.49
N LEU A 116 -2.01 6.44 1.23
CA LEU A 116 -3.31 6.00 0.72
C LEU A 116 -3.43 4.47 0.64
N LEU A 117 -2.32 3.78 0.36
CA LEU A 117 -2.29 2.30 0.35
C LEU A 117 -2.37 1.72 1.77
N GLU A 118 -1.76 2.40 2.74
CA GLU A 118 -1.83 2.07 4.17
C GLU A 118 -3.28 2.23 4.68
N ILE A 119 -3.89 3.39 4.44
CA ILE A 119 -5.29 3.66 4.78
C ILE A 119 -6.23 2.60 4.18
N ALA A 120 -6.01 2.21 2.91
CA ALA A 120 -6.80 1.17 2.27
C ALA A 120 -6.62 -0.22 2.92
N GLU A 121 -5.44 -0.53 3.48
CA GLU A 121 -5.24 -1.77 4.26
C GLU A 121 -5.94 -1.68 5.61
N ASP A 122 -5.90 -0.54 6.29
CA ASP A 122 -6.54 -0.36 7.59
C ASP A 122 -8.07 -0.44 7.48
N ILE A 123 -8.64 0.17 6.43
CA ILE A 123 -10.07 0.09 6.12
C ILE A 123 -10.53 -1.37 5.99
N ARG A 124 -9.72 -2.23 5.38
CA ARG A 124 -10.02 -3.66 5.21
C ARG A 124 -10.16 -4.40 6.54
N HIS A 125 -9.45 -3.97 7.59
CA HIS A 125 -9.55 -4.56 8.93
C HIS A 125 -10.81 -4.12 9.69
N THR A 126 -11.48 -3.07 9.25
CA THR A 126 -12.72 -2.60 9.87
C THR A 126 -13.87 -3.60 9.61
N PRO A 127 -14.62 -4.03 10.64
CA PRO A 127 -15.64 -5.08 10.50
C PRO A 127 -16.78 -4.71 9.53
N GLN A 128 -17.19 -3.44 9.51
CA GLN A 128 -18.23 -2.93 8.61
C GLN A 128 -17.85 -3.18 7.14
N TYR A 129 -16.65 -2.75 6.75
CA TYR A 129 -16.12 -2.86 5.40
C TYR A 129 -15.77 -4.29 5.00
N ARG A 130 -15.29 -5.10 5.96
CA ARG A 130 -15.05 -6.53 5.74
C ARG A 130 -16.33 -7.28 5.37
N ASN A 131 -17.45 -6.94 6.01
CA ASN A 131 -18.74 -7.54 5.69
C ASN A 131 -19.25 -7.10 4.31
N SER A 132 -19.10 -5.81 3.97
CA SER A 132 -19.40 -5.31 2.61
C SER A 132 -18.56 -6.04 1.55
N TYR A 133 -17.29 -6.34 1.82
CA TYR A 133 -16.44 -7.08 0.90
C TYR A 133 -16.91 -8.53 0.66
N LYS A 134 -17.44 -9.22 1.69
CA LYS A 134 -17.99 -10.58 1.57
C LYS A 134 -19.23 -10.63 0.65
N LEU A 135 -20.03 -9.57 0.65
CA LEU A 135 -21.27 -9.48 -0.13
C LEU A 135 -21.01 -9.26 -1.64
N ARG A 136 -19.76 -9.05 -2.05
CA ARG A 136 -19.38 -8.84 -3.46
C ARG A 136 -19.80 -10.00 -4.40
N GLN A 137 -19.91 -11.23 -3.90
CA GLN A 137 -20.32 -12.38 -4.73
C GLN A 137 -21.83 -12.43 -4.98
N GLN A 138 -22.66 -11.79 -4.13
CA GLN A 138 -24.12 -11.94 -4.16
C GLN A 138 -24.82 -10.86 -4.99
N THR A 139 -24.21 -9.69 -5.12
CA THR A 139 -24.80 -8.57 -5.84
C THR A 139 -23.96 -8.24 -7.06
N LEU A 140 -24.54 -8.42 -8.26
CA LEU A 140 -24.06 -7.89 -9.54
C LEU A 140 -23.65 -6.40 -9.48
N CYS A 141 -24.06 -5.66 -8.44
CA CYS A 141 -23.84 -4.22 -8.28
C CYS A 141 -22.77 -3.82 -7.25
N PHE A 142 -22.12 -4.72 -6.50
CA PHE A 142 -20.99 -4.31 -5.64
C PHE A 142 -19.67 -4.42 -6.39
N CYS A 143 -19.41 -3.35 -7.16
CA CYS A 143 -18.17 -2.96 -7.84
C CYS A 143 -18.03 -3.39 -9.30
N ALA A 144 -18.07 -2.42 -10.21
CA ALA A 144 -17.64 -2.63 -11.59
C ALA A 144 -16.28 -2.00 -11.89
N ILE A 145 -15.24 -2.14 -11.06
CA ILE A 145 -13.87 -1.78 -11.52
C ILE A 145 -13.05 -3.00 -11.97
N CYS A 146 -13.57 -4.23 -11.87
CA CYS A 146 -12.76 -5.41 -12.21
C CYS A 146 -13.49 -6.56 -12.90
N GLN A 147 -14.30 -6.27 -13.93
CA GLN A 147 -14.83 -7.33 -14.81
C GLN A 147 -14.37 -7.24 -16.28
N THR A 148 -13.37 -6.43 -16.63
CA THR A 148 -12.95 -6.31 -18.04
C THR A 148 -11.43 -6.14 -18.22
N ILE A 149 -10.63 -7.06 -17.69
CA ILE A 149 -9.21 -7.22 -18.10
C ILE A 149 -8.90 -8.68 -18.54
N LEU A 150 -9.91 -9.55 -18.69
CA LEU A 150 -9.70 -10.94 -19.13
C LEU A 150 -10.45 -11.33 -20.41
N SER A 151 -10.83 -10.37 -21.25
CA SER A 151 -11.54 -10.65 -22.51
C SER A 151 -11.03 -9.84 -23.72
N PHE A 152 -9.78 -9.37 -23.69
CA PHE A 152 -9.07 -8.85 -24.87
C PHE A 152 -7.69 -9.50 -24.98
N SER A 153 -7.66 -10.83 -25.10
CA SER A 153 -6.48 -11.56 -25.60
C SER A 153 -6.86 -12.91 -26.22
N THR A 154 -7.98 -12.98 -26.93
CA THR A 154 -8.31 -14.04 -27.92
C THR A 154 -9.48 -13.53 -28.73
N GLY A 155 -9.23 -13.21 -30.00
CA GLY A 155 -10.18 -12.64 -30.95
C GLY A 155 -9.42 -11.90 -32.02
#